data_AF-A0A662ALG6-F1
#
_entry.id   AF-A0A662ALG6-F1
#
_cell.length_a   1.000
_cell.length_b   1.000
_cell.length_c   1.000
_cell.angle_alpha   90.00
_cell.angle_beta   90.00
_cell.angle_gamma   90.00
#
_symmetry.space_group_name_H-M   'P 1'
#
loop_
_entity.id
_entity.type
_entity.pdbx_description
1 polymer ?
#
loop_
_entity_poly.entity_id
_entity_poly.type
_entity_poly.pdbx_seq_one_letter_code
_entity_poly.pdbx_strand_id
1 'polypeptide(L)'
;MAIIDLVRWTPDGDQTIYAYRFPETNLSTYTQLIVQESQEAILFSKGQIVGKFGPGKHTLNTENLPILRSLYGLPFGKKNPFTAEVWFVNKLQPYNIDWSVNRMDIHDADYNTGIPLVARGRYGLKIINAERFLIKIVGARTSFDQKDLTDQFLGEFTTKTKSAIVQFMMSNKIGLKQISAHLDSISNHLRTTMLPFWENIGFDLKK
;
A
#
# COMPACT_ATOMS: atom_id res chain seq x y z
N MET A 1 10.98 3.42 -34.59
CA MET A 1 11.43 3.31 -33.19
C MET A 1 11.56 4.72 -32.65
N ALA A 2 10.90 5.04 -31.54
CA ALA A 2 11.10 6.34 -30.90
C ALA A 2 12.56 6.45 -30.43
N ILE A 3 13.16 7.62 -30.56
CA ILE A 3 14.54 7.89 -30.10
C ILE A 3 14.57 8.04 -28.57
N ILE A 4 13.42 8.38 -27.98
CA ILE A 4 13.22 8.64 -26.56
C ILE A 4 11.87 8.04 -26.17
N ASP A 5 11.86 7.16 -25.17
CA ASP A 5 10.62 6.64 -24.60
C ASP A 5 10.05 7.62 -23.56
N LEU A 6 8.73 7.71 -23.47
CA LEU A 6 8.03 8.48 -22.43
C LEU A 6 7.30 7.51 -21.50
N VAL A 7 7.75 7.44 -20.25
CA VAL A 7 7.16 6.61 -19.20
C VAL A 7 6.39 7.51 -18.25
N ARG A 8 5.08 7.33 -18.21
CA ARG A 8 4.18 8.03 -17.30
C ARG A 8 2.99 7.14 -16.99
N TRP A 9 2.39 7.34 -15.82
CA TRP A 9 1.14 6.68 -15.47
C TRP A 9 0.16 7.68 -14.85
N THR A 10 -1.06 7.66 -15.37
CA THR A 10 -2.21 8.31 -14.77
C THR A 10 -3.19 7.20 -14.43
N PRO A 11 -3.61 7.05 -13.16
CA PRO A 11 -4.65 6.09 -12.81
C PRO A 11 -5.92 6.38 -13.63
N ASP A 12 -6.57 5.33 -14.11
CA ASP A 12 -7.84 5.42 -14.81
C ASP A 12 -8.90 4.64 -14.01
N GLY A 13 -10.13 5.15 -14.00
CA GLY A 13 -11.26 4.59 -13.26
C GLY A 13 -11.43 5.07 -11.81
N ASP A 14 -12.55 4.68 -11.23
CA ASP A 14 -12.98 5.10 -9.88
C ASP A 14 -12.27 4.34 -8.75
N GLN A 15 -11.68 3.19 -9.06
CA GLN A 15 -11.01 2.36 -8.07
C GLN A 15 -9.60 2.87 -7.77
N THR A 16 -9.27 2.95 -6.48
CA THR A 16 -7.92 3.34 -6.07
C THR A 16 -6.92 2.24 -6.42
N ILE A 17 -6.03 2.54 -7.37
CA ILE A 17 -4.85 1.73 -7.69
C ILE A 17 -3.68 2.25 -6.85
N TYR A 18 -3.08 1.36 -6.05
CA TYR A 18 -1.95 1.65 -5.18
C TYR A 18 -0.60 1.41 -5.86
N ALA A 19 -0.52 0.40 -6.73
CA ALA A 19 0.68 0.10 -7.50
C ALA A 19 0.33 -0.23 -8.94
N TYR A 20 1.16 0.23 -9.87
CA TYR A 20 1.06 -0.11 -11.29
C TYR A 20 2.45 -0.34 -11.88
N ARG A 21 2.65 -1.49 -12.51
CA ARG A 21 3.84 -1.79 -13.29
C ARG A 21 3.65 -1.33 -14.71
N PHE A 22 4.53 -0.44 -15.17
CA PHE A 22 4.56 -0.02 -16.56
C PHE A 22 4.84 -1.23 -17.47
N PRO A 23 4.11 -1.41 -18.58
CA PRO A 23 4.15 -2.64 -19.37
C PRO A 23 5.47 -2.84 -20.11
N GLU A 24 6.10 -1.75 -20.58
CA GLU A 24 7.35 -1.81 -21.30
C GLU A 24 8.53 -1.99 -20.34
N THR A 25 9.35 -3.01 -20.61
CA THR A 25 10.55 -3.30 -19.81
C THR A 25 11.85 -2.95 -20.54
N ASN A 26 11.80 -2.82 -21.87
CA ASN A 26 12.94 -2.45 -22.69
C ASN A 26 12.93 -0.95 -22.97
N LEU A 27 13.47 -0.17 -22.03
CA LEU A 27 13.54 1.29 -22.17
C LEU A 27 14.87 1.73 -22.79
N SER A 28 14.86 2.86 -23.47
CA SER A 28 16.03 3.47 -24.10
C SER A 28 16.90 4.25 -23.08
N THR A 29 18.18 4.46 -23.42
CA THR A 29 19.18 5.15 -22.56
C THR A 29 18.86 6.61 -22.19
N TYR A 30 17.78 7.19 -22.73
CA TYR A 30 17.35 8.56 -22.45
C TYR A 30 15.85 8.68 -22.16
N THR A 31 15.22 7.59 -21.72
CA THR A 31 13.80 7.55 -21.38
C THR A 31 13.43 8.66 -20.41
N GLN A 32 12.36 9.38 -20.74
CA GLN A 32 11.79 10.42 -19.90
C GLN A 32 10.74 9.80 -18.99
N LEU A 33 11.00 9.82 -17.69
CA LEU A 33 10.09 9.38 -16.65
C LEU A 33 9.38 10.60 -16.06
N ILE A 34 8.04 10.64 -16.17
CA ILE A 34 7.21 11.68 -15.56
C ILE A 34 6.45 11.06 -14.38
N VAL A 35 6.70 11.58 -13.18
CA VAL A 35 6.07 11.14 -11.93
C VAL A 35 5.15 12.26 -11.45
N GLN A 36 3.90 11.94 -11.12
CA GLN A 36 2.95 12.93 -10.60
C GLN A 36 3.23 13.28 -9.13
N GLU A 37 2.73 14.42 -8.66
CA GLU A 37 2.89 14.91 -7.27
C GLU A 37 2.49 13.89 -6.19
N SER A 38 1.45 13.11 -6.45
CA SER A 38 0.97 12.08 -5.53
C SER A 38 1.53 10.69 -5.85
N GLN A 39 2.67 10.59 -6.53
CA GLN A 39 3.28 9.33 -6.93
C GLN A 39 4.76 9.25 -6.54
N GLU A 40 5.24 8.02 -6.43
CA GLU A 40 6.65 7.69 -6.40
C GLU A 40 6.89 6.59 -7.43
N ALA A 41 7.92 6.74 -8.27
CA ALA A 41 8.32 5.71 -9.21
C ALA A 41 9.54 4.94 -8.69
N ILE A 42 9.47 3.62 -8.72
CA ILE A 42 10.53 2.70 -8.30
C ILE A 42 11.00 1.94 -9.53
N LEU A 43 12.30 2.02 -9.82
CA LEU A 43 12.93 1.32 -10.92
C LEU A 43 13.57 0.03 -10.40
N PHE A 44 13.17 -1.09 -10.98
CA PHE A 44 13.79 -2.39 -10.74
C PHE A 44 14.61 -2.80 -11.96
N SER A 45 15.75 -3.43 -11.71
CA SER A 45 16.50 -4.16 -12.74
C SER A 45 17.07 -5.43 -12.14
N LYS A 46 16.95 -6.55 -12.86
CA LYS A 46 17.41 -7.88 -12.41
C LYS A 46 16.90 -8.25 -11.01
N GLY A 47 15.67 -7.87 -10.68
CA GLY A 47 15.04 -8.14 -9.39
C GLY A 47 15.52 -7.27 -8.23
N GLN A 48 16.34 -6.25 -8.47
CA GLN A 48 16.80 -5.31 -7.46
C GLN A 48 16.32 -3.89 -7.74
N ILE A 49 16.09 -3.12 -6.68
CA ILE A 49 15.79 -1.70 -6.79
C ILE A 49 17.06 -0.95 -7.17
N VAL A 50 17.01 -0.22 -8.26
CA VAL A 50 18.14 0.55 -8.80
C VAL A 50 17.91 2.05 -8.76
N GLY A 51 16.67 2.51 -8.56
CA GLY A 51 16.35 3.93 -8.46
C GLY A 51 14.98 4.19 -7.85
N LYS A 52 14.84 5.36 -7.21
CA LYS A 52 13.60 5.89 -6.65
C LYS A 52 13.44 7.33 -7.13
N PHE A 53 12.27 7.66 -7.63
CA PHE A 53 12.00 8.93 -8.25
C PHE A 53 10.72 9.52 -7.64
N GLY A 54 10.87 10.67 -6.99
CA GLY A 54 9.73 11.47 -6.53
C GLY A 54 9.06 12.23 -7.69
N PRO A 55 8.12 13.14 -7.37
CA PRO A 55 7.43 13.94 -8.36
C PRO A 55 8.35 14.71 -9.32
N GLY A 56 7.90 14.90 -10.55
CA GLY A 56 8.59 15.69 -11.57
C GLY A 56 9.06 14.86 -12.76
N LYS A 57 9.90 15.50 -13.58
CA LYS A 57 10.46 14.92 -14.81
C LYS A 57 11.88 14.46 -14.56
N HIS A 58 12.15 13.20 -14.88
CA HIS A 58 13.44 12.53 -14.68
C HIS A 58 13.92 11.93 -16.00
N THR A 59 15.22 12.01 -16.25
CA THR A 59 15.85 11.32 -17.38
C THR A 59 16.52 10.05 -16.86
N LEU A 60 16.06 8.89 -17.31
CA LEU A 60 16.71 7.62 -17.03
C LEU A 60 17.93 7.48 -17.95
N ASN A 61 19.13 7.61 -17.38
CA ASN A 61 20.40 7.39 -18.06
C ASN A 61 21.21 6.34 -17.30
N THR A 62 21.76 5.36 -18.04
CA THR A 62 22.64 4.29 -17.55
C THR A 62 23.86 4.84 -16.80
N GLU A 63 24.37 6.01 -17.18
CA GLU A 63 25.52 6.65 -16.50
C GLU A 63 25.17 7.18 -15.11
N ASN A 64 23.91 7.61 -14.91
CA ASN A 64 23.46 8.25 -13.68
C ASN A 64 22.98 7.24 -12.61
N LEU A 65 22.86 5.96 -12.97
CA LEU A 65 22.39 4.90 -12.07
C LEU A 65 23.56 3.94 -11.74
N PRO A 66 24.09 3.95 -10.51
CA PRO A 66 25.33 3.25 -10.15
C PRO A 66 25.36 1.75 -10.48
N ILE A 67 24.24 1.05 -10.27
CA ILE A 67 24.11 -0.39 -10.56
C ILE A 67 23.97 -0.65 -12.06
N LEU A 68 23.47 0.32 -12.83
CA LEU A 68 23.32 0.17 -14.28
C LEU A 68 24.61 0.49 -15.03
N ARG A 69 25.46 1.37 -14.48
CA ARG A 69 26.78 1.69 -15.04
C ARG A 69 27.69 0.47 -15.17
N SER A 70 27.65 -0.47 -14.22
CA SER A 70 28.45 -1.70 -14.26
C SER A 70 28.03 -2.69 -15.37
N LEU A 71 26.86 -2.48 -15.97
CA LEU A 71 26.31 -3.32 -17.04
C LEU A 71 26.58 -2.75 -18.45
N TYR A 72 27.08 -1.52 -18.54
CA TYR A 72 27.45 -0.87 -19.79
C TYR A 72 28.71 -1.52 -20.36
N GLY A 73 28.59 -2.25 -21.47
CA GLY A 73 29.73 -2.84 -22.19
C GLY A 73 29.78 -4.37 -22.29
N LEU A 74 28.80 -5.11 -21.75
CA LEU A 74 28.73 -6.56 -21.99
C LEU A 74 28.30 -6.86 -23.43
N PRO A 75 28.95 -7.78 -24.16
CA PRO A 75 28.72 -8.03 -25.58
C PRO A 75 27.45 -8.88 -25.78
N PHE A 76 26.28 -8.29 -25.56
CA PHE A 76 24.99 -8.92 -25.82
C PHE A 76 24.56 -8.61 -27.26
N GLY A 77 24.85 -9.52 -28.19
CA GLY A 77 24.67 -9.36 -29.63
C GLY A 77 23.34 -8.69 -30.07
N LYS A 78 23.41 -7.38 -30.34
CA LYS A 78 22.36 -6.54 -30.95
C LYS A 78 21.03 -6.43 -30.18
N LYS A 79 20.93 -6.88 -28.93
CA LYS A 79 19.76 -6.63 -28.06
C LYS A 79 20.11 -5.53 -27.07
N ASN A 80 19.20 -4.57 -26.90
CA ASN A 80 19.36 -3.52 -25.89
C ASN A 80 19.44 -4.18 -24.50
N PRO A 81 20.56 -4.08 -23.76
CA PRO A 81 20.75 -4.75 -22.47
C PRO A 81 19.92 -4.15 -21.34
N PHE A 82 19.15 -3.09 -21.63
CA PHE A 82 18.33 -2.36 -20.69
C PHE A 82 16.98 -3.05 -20.52
N THR A 83 16.90 -4.01 -19.59
CA THR A 83 15.61 -4.48 -19.08
C THR A 83 15.43 -3.90 -17.68
N ALA A 84 14.49 -2.97 -17.56
CA ALA A 84 14.12 -2.36 -16.30
C ALA A 84 12.60 -2.26 -16.17
N GLU A 85 12.10 -2.53 -14.98
CA GLU A 85 10.68 -2.44 -14.66
C GLU A 85 10.44 -1.13 -13.91
N VAL A 86 9.53 -0.29 -14.42
CA VAL A 86 9.10 0.93 -13.74
C VAL A 86 7.80 0.64 -13.01
N TRP A 87 7.83 0.78 -11.70
CA TRP A 87 6.66 0.72 -10.85
C TRP A 87 6.25 2.12 -10.43
N PHE A 88 5.00 2.49 -10.64
CA PHE A 88 4.40 3.67 -10.04
C PHE A 88 3.64 3.27 -8.78
N VAL A 89 3.92 3.95 -7.69
CA VAL A 89 3.23 3.80 -6.41
C VAL A 89 2.42 5.06 -6.14
N ASN A 90 1.13 4.90 -5.95
CA ASN A 90 0.23 5.97 -5.63
C ASN A 90 0.29 6.29 -4.13
N LYS A 91 0.73 7.50 -3.80
CA LYS A 91 0.88 8.03 -2.44
C LYS A 91 -0.34 8.82 -1.99
N LEU A 92 -1.42 8.83 -2.78
CA LEU A 92 -2.71 9.37 -2.38
C LEU A 92 -3.16 8.76 -1.06
N GLN A 93 -3.98 9.54 -0.35
CA GLN A 93 -4.50 9.19 0.94
C GLN A 93 -6.03 9.02 0.85
N PRO A 94 -6.51 7.83 0.45
CA PRO A 94 -7.92 7.52 0.56
C PRO A 94 -8.33 7.47 2.03
N TYR A 95 -9.46 8.10 2.36
CA TYR A 95 -10.07 8.10 3.71
C TYR A 95 -11.38 7.30 3.76
N ASN A 96 -11.65 6.51 2.72
CA ASN A 96 -12.95 5.93 2.42
C ASN A 96 -12.88 4.41 2.21
N ILE A 97 -11.91 3.72 2.82
CA ILE A 97 -11.88 2.26 2.77
C ILE A 97 -12.86 1.73 3.82
N ASP A 98 -13.95 1.12 3.37
CA ASP A 98 -14.92 0.48 4.25
C ASP A 98 -14.35 -0.80 4.86
N TRP A 99 -14.69 -1.07 6.12
CA TRP A 99 -14.38 -2.33 6.78
C TRP A 99 -15.56 -2.82 7.62
N SER A 100 -15.62 -4.14 7.81
CA SER A 100 -16.53 -4.77 8.74
C SER A 100 -15.93 -6.05 9.29
N VAL A 101 -16.27 -6.36 10.54
CA VAL A 101 -16.01 -7.68 11.11
C VAL A 101 -17.35 -8.36 11.39
N ASN A 102 -17.40 -9.66 11.12
CA ASN A 102 -18.56 -10.49 11.43
C ASN A 102 -18.75 -10.63 12.96
N ARG A 103 -19.85 -11.28 13.36
CA ARG A 103 -20.26 -11.48 14.76
C ARG A 103 -19.07 -11.78 15.68
N MET A 104 -18.98 -11.05 16.77
CA MET A 104 -18.09 -11.34 17.89
C MET A 104 -18.92 -11.38 19.17
N ASP A 105 -18.82 -12.47 19.92
CA ASP A 105 -19.54 -12.61 21.18
C ASP A 105 -18.74 -11.95 22.30
N ILE A 106 -19.38 -11.08 23.07
CA ILE A 106 -18.79 -10.38 24.20
C ILE A 106 -19.61 -10.63 25.46
N HIS A 107 -18.93 -10.69 26.61
CA HIS A 107 -19.61 -10.63 27.90
C HIS A 107 -19.92 -9.16 28.21
N ASP A 108 -21.20 -8.81 28.18
CA ASP A 108 -21.65 -7.44 28.37
C ASP A 108 -21.63 -7.02 29.85
N ALA A 109 -21.10 -5.83 30.13
CA ALA A 109 -20.99 -5.32 31.49
C ALA A 109 -22.34 -4.85 32.09
N ASP A 110 -23.30 -4.42 31.27
CA ASP A 110 -24.59 -3.89 31.73
C ASP A 110 -25.61 -5.00 32.02
N TYR A 111 -25.63 -6.03 31.16
CA TYR A 111 -26.57 -7.15 31.21
C TYR A 111 -25.96 -8.41 31.84
N ASN A 112 -24.64 -8.42 32.07
CA ASN A 112 -23.89 -9.55 32.64
C ASN A 112 -24.15 -10.88 31.90
N THR A 113 -24.23 -10.83 30.57
CA THR A 113 -24.51 -11.98 29.70
C THR A 113 -23.78 -11.85 28.36
N GLY A 114 -23.69 -12.94 27.63
CA GLY A 114 -23.12 -12.96 26.28
C GLY A 114 -24.04 -12.26 25.28
N ILE A 115 -23.54 -11.24 24.58
CA ILE A 115 -24.24 -10.58 23.47
C ILE A 115 -23.42 -10.61 22.18
N PRO A 116 -24.07 -10.75 21.01
CA PRO A 116 -23.41 -10.53 19.73
C PRO A 116 -23.13 -9.05 19.50
N LEU A 117 -21.92 -8.77 19.02
CA LEU A 117 -21.59 -7.47 18.45
C LEU A 117 -21.12 -7.64 17.00
N VAL A 118 -21.44 -6.63 16.18
CA VAL A 118 -20.90 -6.45 14.82
C VAL A 118 -20.32 -5.06 14.77
N ALA A 119 -19.11 -4.92 14.24
CA ALA A 119 -18.46 -3.63 14.08
C ALA A 119 -18.19 -3.33 12.60
N ARG A 120 -18.43 -2.09 12.22
CA ARG A 120 -18.21 -1.57 10.87
C ARG A 120 -17.63 -0.16 10.98
N GLY A 121 -16.88 0.25 9.98
CA GLY A 121 -16.33 1.59 9.94
C GLY A 121 -15.62 1.90 8.64
N ARG A 122 -14.89 3.01 8.66
CA ARG A 122 -14.01 3.44 7.56
C ARG A 122 -12.64 3.77 8.14
N TYR A 123 -11.60 3.50 7.35
CA TYR A 123 -10.23 3.82 7.70
C TYR A 123 -9.51 4.43 6.51
N GLY A 124 -8.41 5.13 6.81
CA GLY A 124 -7.57 5.75 5.80
C GLY A 124 -6.14 5.23 5.86
N LEU A 125 -5.63 4.79 4.71
CA LEU A 125 -4.27 4.31 4.56
C LEU A 125 -3.49 5.21 3.61
N LYS A 126 -2.23 5.47 3.96
CA LYS A 126 -1.28 6.15 3.09
C LYS A 126 -0.03 5.32 2.96
N ILE A 127 0.46 5.13 1.73
CA ILE A 127 1.75 4.47 1.52
C ILE A 127 2.86 5.46 1.90
N ILE A 128 3.69 5.09 2.87
CA ILE A 128 4.84 5.89 3.29
C ILE A 128 6.14 5.34 2.70
N ASN A 129 6.25 4.02 2.52
CA ASN A 129 7.45 3.36 1.98
C ASN A 129 7.08 2.51 0.76
N ALA A 130 7.33 3.03 -0.44
CA ALA A 130 6.98 2.37 -1.71
C ALA A 130 7.77 1.07 -1.92
N GLU A 131 9.07 1.06 -1.61
CA GLU A 131 9.90 -0.14 -1.73
C GLU A 131 9.36 -1.29 -0.86
N ARG A 132 9.13 -1.02 0.43
CA ARG A 132 8.64 -2.01 1.38
C ARG A 132 7.27 -2.54 0.95
N PHE A 133 6.39 -1.63 0.51
CA PHE A 133 5.08 -1.99 -0.01
C PHE A 133 5.18 -2.89 -1.25
N LEU A 134 5.97 -2.52 -2.25
CA LEU A 134 6.12 -3.32 -3.48
C LEU A 134 6.70 -4.71 -3.18
N ILE A 135 7.77 -4.79 -2.38
CA ILE A 135 8.47 -6.04 -2.08
C ILE A 135 7.62 -6.97 -1.21
N LYS A 136 6.99 -6.44 -0.15
CA LYS A 136 6.28 -7.28 0.82
C LYS A 136 4.83 -7.60 0.42
N ILE A 137 4.18 -6.75 -0.37
CA ILE A 137 2.72 -6.79 -0.57
C ILE A 137 2.35 -7.10 -2.01
N VAL A 138 2.88 -6.33 -2.96
CA VAL A 138 2.45 -6.42 -4.37
C VAL A 138 2.94 -7.70 -5.04
N GLY A 139 4.17 -8.13 -4.74
CA GLY A 139 4.74 -9.36 -5.29
C GLY A 139 4.87 -9.34 -6.81
N ALA A 140 4.37 -10.39 -7.49
CA ALA A 140 4.54 -10.59 -8.93
C ALA A 140 3.38 -10.05 -9.81
N ARG A 141 2.47 -9.25 -9.23
CA ARG A 141 1.31 -8.69 -9.96
C ARG A 141 1.75 -7.58 -10.92
N THR A 142 0.86 -7.18 -11.83
CA THR A 142 1.07 -6.02 -12.72
C THR A 142 0.41 -4.75 -12.20
N SER A 143 -0.64 -4.88 -11.40
CA SER A 143 -1.28 -3.81 -10.66
C SER A 143 -1.71 -4.32 -9.29
N PHE A 144 -1.87 -3.40 -8.34
CA PHE A 144 -2.37 -3.69 -7.01
C PHE A 144 -3.34 -2.60 -6.60
N ASP A 145 -4.56 -2.99 -6.28
CA ASP A 145 -5.67 -2.07 -6.01
C ASP A 145 -6.23 -2.21 -4.59
N GLN A 146 -7.26 -1.41 -4.28
CA GLN A 146 -7.92 -1.45 -2.98
C GLN A 146 -8.57 -2.79 -2.64
N LYS A 147 -9.05 -3.54 -3.63
CA LYS A 147 -9.68 -4.84 -3.41
C LYS A 147 -8.62 -5.87 -3.05
N ASP A 148 -7.51 -5.91 -3.79
CA ASP A 148 -6.36 -6.75 -3.49
C ASP A 148 -5.86 -6.52 -2.06
N LEU A 149 -5.73 -5.25 -1.65
CA LEU A 149 -5.34 -4.90 -0.29
C LEU A 149 -6.31 -5.48 0.75
N THR A 150 -7.61 -5.26 0.54
CA THR A 150 -8.65 -5.68 1.49
C THR A 150 -8.68 -7.19 1.62
N ASP A 151 -8.66 -7.91 0.49
CA ASP A 151 -8.72 -9.37 0.45
C ASP A 151 -7.50 -10.01 1.09
N GLN A 152 -6.30 -9.46 0.83
CA GLN A 152 -5.04 -10.01 1.34
C GLN A 152 -4.94 -9.95 2.87
N PHE A 153 -5.49 -8.90 3.50
CA PHE A 153 -5.36 -8.67 4.94
C PHE A 153 -6.61 -8.96 5.76
N LEU A 154 -7.72 -9.36 5.12
CA LEU A 154 -9.03 -9.52 5.76
C LEU A 154 -8.97 -10.39 7.03
N GLY A 155 -8.28 -11.53 7.00
CA GLY A 155 -8.22 -12.47 8.12
C GLY A 155 -7.50 -11.91 9.35
N GLU A 156 -6.27 -11.40 9.15
CA GLU A 156 -5.48 -10.80 10.23
C GLU A 156 -6.15 -9.52 10.77
N PHE A 157 -6.66 -8.68 9.86
CA PHE A 157 -7.41 -7.47 10.21
C PHE A 157 -8.63 -7.80 11.06
N THR A 158 -9.44 -8.79 10.65
CA THR A 158 -10.64 -9.21 11.39
C THR A 158 -10.28 -9.70 12.79
N THR A 159 -9.24 -10.53 12.90
CA THR A 159 -8.82 -11.14 14.17
C THR A 159 -8.32 -10.07 15.15
N LYS A 160 -7.46 -9.16 14.70
CA LYS A 160 -6.91 -8.08 15.53
C LYS A 160 -7.98 -7.07 15.92
N THR A 161 -8.85 -6.68 14.99
CA THR A 161 -9.95 -5.73 15.25
C THR A 161 -10.90 -6.25 16.32
N LYS A 162 -11.36 -7.51 16.20
CA LYS A 162 -12.21 -8.13 17.22
C LYS A 162 -11.52 -8.13 18.58
N SER A 163 -10.28 -8.63 18.63
CA SER A 163 -9.52 -8.74 19.88
C SER A 163 -9.36 -7.37 20.55
N ALA A 164 -9.02 -6.33 19.79
CA ALA A 164 -8.85 -4.98 20.28
C ALA A 164 -10.17 -4.38 20.82
N ILE A 165 -11.30 -4.55 20.12
CA ILE A 165 -12.59 -4.04 20.61
C ILE A 165 -12.99 -4.76 21.90
N VAL A 166 -12.93 -6.10 21.92
CA VAL A 166 -13.30 -6.88 23.10
C VAL A 166 -12.42 -6.52 24.30
N GLN A 167 -11.09 -6.47 24.10
CA GLN A 167 -10.16 -6.09 25.16
C GLN A 167 -10.43 -4.69 25.70
N PHE A 168 -10.70 -3.72 24.82
CA PHE A 168 -11.02 -2.36 25.22
C PHE A 168 -12.31 -2.31 26.05
N MET A 169 -13.36 -2.99 25.60
CA MET A 169 -14.64 -3.03 26.32
C MET A 169 -14.50 -3.68 27.70
N MET A 170 -13.82 -4.83 27.78
CA MET A 170 -13.61 -5.52 29.06
C MET A 170 -12.77 -4.70 30.03
N SER A 171 -11.67 -4.10 29.57
CA SER A 171 -10.76 -3.34 30.43
C SER A 171 -11.39 -2.06 30.99
N ASN A 172 -12.30 -1.44 30.22
CA ASN A 172 -13.00 -0.22 30.62
C ASN A 172 -14.41 -0.49 31.18
N LYS A 173 -14.80 -1.77 31.31
CA LYS A 173 -16.15 -2.20 31.73
C LYS A 173 -17.26 -1.49 30.94
N ILE A 174 -17.08 -1.39 29.62
CA ILE A 174 -18.05 -0.75 28.72
C ILE A 174 -19.12 -1.78 28.35
N GLY A 175 -20.36 -1.51 28.77
CA GLY A 175 -21.52 -2.26 28.32
C GLY A 175 -22.25 -1.60 27.14
N LEU A 176 -23.20 -2.33 26.58
CA LEU A 176 -23.99 -1.96 25.40
C LEU A 176 -24.73 -0.63 25.56
N LYS A 177 -25.20 -0.28 26.76
CA LYS A 177 -25.99 0.93 27.00
C LYS A 177 -25.17 2.20 26.79
N GLN A 178 -23.85 2.13 26.98
CA GLN A 178 -22.95 3.27 26.89
C GLN A 178 -21.92 3.19 25.75
N ILE A 179 -21.86 2.07 25.01
CA ILE A 179 -20.87 1.87 23.94
C ILE A 179 -20.85 2.99 22.90
N SER A 180 -22.02 3.56 22.57
CA SER A 180 -22.14 4.66 21.61
C SER A 180 -21.38 5.91 22.05
N ALA A 181 -21.29 6.18 23.36
CA ALA A 181 -20.52 7.30 23.91
C ALA A 181 -19.00 7.09 23.83
N HIS A 182 -18.55 5.86 23.58
CA HIS A 182 -17.13 5.48 23.54
C HIS A 182 -16.62 5.15 22.13
N LEU A 183 -17.41 5.37 21.07
CA LEU A 183 -17.01 5.02 19.69
C LEU A 183 -15.70 5.69 19.26
N ASP A 184 -15.48 6.95 19.63
CA ASP A 184 -14.22 7.65 19.32
C ASP A 184 -13.03 7.04 20.07
N SER A 185 -13.20 6.72 21.36
CA SER A 185 -12.16 6.06 22.16
C SER A 185 -11.82 4.66 21.62
N ILE A 186 -12.84 3.90 21.20
CA ILE A 186 -12.67 2.60 20.53
C ILE A 186 -11.93 2.78 19.21
N SER A 187 -12.29 3.79 18.40
CA SER A 187 -11.60 4.09 17.13
C SER A 187 -10.14 4.44 17.35
N ASN A 188 -9.82 5.27 18.34
CA ASN A 188 -8.45 5.65 18.68
C ASN A 188 -7.64 4.46 19.21
N HIS A 189 -8.27 3.60 20.02
CA HIS A 189 -7.64 2.37 20.49
C HIS A 189 -7.34 1.42 19.33
N LEU A 190 -8.32 1.18 18.45
CA LEU A 190 -8.14 0.37 17.25
C LEU A 190 -7.01 0.89 16.37
N ARG A 191 -6.98 2.20 16.10
CA ARG A 191 -5.91 2.83 15.32
C ARG A 191 -4.55 2.54 15.94
N THR A 192 -4.41 2.77 17.24
CA THR A 192 -3.14 2.58 17.97
C THR A 192 -2.69 1.11 17.94
N THR A 193 -3.61 0.17 18.13
CA THR A 193 -3.34 -1.26 18.11
C THR A 193 -2.98 -1.77 16.70
N MET A 194 -3.60 -1.21 15.66
CA MET A 194 -3.40 -1.62 14.26
C MET A 194 -2.23 -0.92 13.58
N LEU A 195 -1.77 0.22 14.09
CA LEU A 195 -0.70 1.02 13.46
C LEU A 195 0.58 0.21 13.20
N PRO A 196 1.13 -0.57 14.17
CA PRO A 196 2.37 -1.33 13.93
C PRO A 196 2.25 -2.37 12.80
N PHE A 197 1.05 -2.94 12.64
CA PHE A 197 0.77 -3.89 11.55
C PHE A 197 0.92 -3.20 10.19
N TRP A 198 0.31 -2.03 10.01
CA TRP A 198 0.37 -1.27 8.75
C TRP A 198 1.78 -0.70 8.48
N GLU A 199 2.49 -0.21 9.49
CA GLU A 199 3.85 0.33 9.34
C GLU A 199 4.86 -0.74 8.89
N ASN A 200 4.72 -1.97 9.38
CA ASN A 200 5.58 -3.10 9.00
C ASN A 200 5.47 -3.45 7.50
N ILE A 201 4.36 -3.09 6.86
CA ILE A 201 4.11 -3.32 5.43
C ILE A 201 4.20 -2.05 4.57
N GLY A 202 4.61 -0.92 5.15
CA GLY A 202 4.91 0.32 4.43
C GLY A 202 3.74 1.30 4.33
N PHE A 203 2.68 1.08 5.11
CA PHE A 203 1.53 1.96 5.22
C PHE A 203 1.53 2.75 6.53
N ASP A 204 0.86 3.88 6.53
CA ASP A 204 0.51 4.67 7.71
C ASP A 204 -1.01 4.70 7.85
N LEU A 205 -1.50 4.37 9.05
CA LEU A 205 -2.92 4.35 9.39
C LEU A 205 -3.33 5.69 9.99
N LYS A 206 -4.07 6.47 9.22
CA LYS A 206 -4.33 7.88 9.52
C LYS A 206 -5.58 8.09 10.36
N LYS A 207 -6.59 7.25 10.15
CA LYS A 207 -7.87 7.27 10.86
C LYS A 207 -8.36 5.84 11.01
#